data_AF-A0A969GXG5-F1
#
_entry.id   AF-A0A969GXG5-F1
#
_cell.length_a   1.000
_cell.length_b   1.000
_cell.length_c   1.000
_cell.angle_alpha   90.00
_cell.angle_beta   90.00
_cell.angle_gamma   90.00
#
_symmetry.space_group_name_H-M   'P 1'
#
loop_
_entity.id
_entity.type
_entity.pdbx_description
1 polymer ?
#
loop_
_entity_poly.entity_id
_entity_poly.type
_entity_poly.pdbx_seq_one_letter_code
_entity_poly.pdbx_strand_id
1 'polypeptide(L)' 'MEPTISLDTQALKALIKESVREVMHEEWFKFFDLLILYVDNEEQTEIEASFSPADHPDTDFVDITN' A
#
# COMPACT_ATOMS: atom_id res chain seq x y z
N MET A 1 -21.33 16.58 32.71
CA MET A 1 -21.75 16.90 31.34
C MET A 1 -20.57 16.64 30.45
N GLU A 2 -20.69 15.78 29.44
CA GLU A 2 -19.62 15.60 28.46
C GLU A 2 -19.47 16.89 27.64
N PRO A 3 -18.24 17.37 27.40
CA PRO A 3 -18.04 18.58 26.61
C PRO A 3 -18.48 18.31 25.18
N THR A 4 -19.45 19.10 24.70
CA THR A 4 -19.87 19.04 23.30
C THR A 4 -18.77 19.67 22.45
N ILE A 5 -17.93 18.84 21.84
CA ILE A 5 -16.92 19.31 20.88
C ILE A 5 -17.67 19.76 19.63
N SER A 6 -17.86 21.07 19.44
CA SER A 6 -18.36 21.60 18.16
C SER A 6 -17.20 21.60 17.16
N LEU A 7 -17.08 20.52 16.38
CA LEU A 7 -16.17 20.50 15.24
C LEU A 7 -16.73 21.38 14.13
N ASP A 8 -15.89 22.27 13.63
CA ASP A 8 -16.16 22.97 12.38
C ASP A 8 -16.30 21.95 11.23
N THR A 9 -17.11 22.26 10.22
CA THR A 9 -17.36 21.37 9.09
C THR A 9 -16.09 21.00 8.32
N GLN A 10 -15.12 21.91 8.21
CA GLN A 10 -13.82 21.63 7.59
C GLN A 10 -12.99 20.67 8.44
N ALA A 11 -12.91 20.89 9.75
CA ALA A 11 -12.24 19.98 10.68
C ALA A 11 -12.87 18.58 10.65
N LEU A 12 -14.20 18.47 10.61
CA LEU A 12 -14.88 17.19 10.46
C LEU A 12 -14.54 16.50 9.13
N LYS A 13 -14.53 17.25 8.01
CA LYS A 13 -14.18 16.71 6.70
C LYS A 13 -12.73 16.25 6.63
N ALA A 14 -11.81 16.99 7.26
CA ALA A 14 -10.40 16.62 7.34
C ALA A 14 -10.22 15.34 8.17
N LEU A 15 -10.89 15.24 9.32
CA LEU A 15 -10.87 14.05 10.16
C LEU A 15 -11.40 12.82 9.41
N ILE A 16 -12.55 12.94 8.75
CA ILE A 16 -13.11 11.84 7.95
C ILE A 16 -12.14 11.42 6.84
N LYS A 17 -11.52 12.38 6.14
CA LYS A 17 -10.53 12.08 5.10
C LYS A 17 -9.35 11.30 5.64
N GLU A 18 -8.84 11.69 6.81
CA GLU A 18 -7.68 11.04 7.40
C GLU A 18 -8.04 9.64 7.89
N SER A 19 -9.17 9.48 8.58
CA SER A 19 -9.64 8.15 9.02
C SER A 19 -9.88 7.20 7.84
N VAL A 20 -10.45 7.69 6.73
CA VAL A 20 -10.62 6.86 5.52
C VAL A 20 -9.28 6.54 4.87
N ARG A 21 -8.34 7.49 4.81
CA ARG A 21 -6.99 7.25 4.27
C ARG A 21 -6.26 6.16 5.04
N GLU A 22 -6.31 6.22 6.37
CA GLU A 22 -5.68 5.24 7.25
C GLU A 22 -6.26 3.84 7.02
N VAL A 23 -7.59 3.71 7.03
CA VAL A 23 -8.26 2.43 6.74
C VAL A 23 -7.90 1.92 5.35
N MET A 24 -7.94 2.76 4.32
CA MET A 24 -7.59 2.35 2.96
C MET A 24 -6.13 1.91 2.85
N HIS A 25 -5.20 2.55 3.58
CA HIS A 25 -3.79 2.17 3.58
C HIS A 25 -3.58 0.78 4.20
N GLU A 26 -4.23 0.50 5.34
CA GLU A 26 -4.17 -0.81 5.98
C GLU A 26 -4.85 -1.91 5.15
N GLU A 27 -6.04 -1.63 4.62
CA GLU A 27 -6.81 -2.60 3.83
C GLU A 27 -6.15 -2.86 2.48
N TRP A 28 -5.49 -1.88 1.87
CA TRP A 28 -4.68 -2.10 0.66
C TRP A 28 -3.51 -3.04 0.92
N PHE A 29 -2.80 -2.90 2.03
CA PHE A 29 -1.72 -3.82 2.36
C PHE A 29 -2.24 -5.26 2.47
N LYS A 30 -3.33 -5.48 3.19
CA LYS A 30 -3.97 -6.81 3.31
C LYS A 30 -4.44 -7.35 1.96
N PHE A 31 -4.95 -6.47 1.09
CA PHE A 31 -5.35 -6.86 -0.26
C PHE A 31 -4.14 -7.29 -1.10
N PHE A 32 -3.02 -6.57 -1.05
CA PHE A 32 -1.79 -7.00 -1.73
C PHE A 32 -1.25 -8.31 -1.15
N ASP A 33 -1.25 -8.46 0.17
CA ASP A 33 -0.84 -9.70 0.83
C ASP A 33 -1.70 -10.90 0.39
N LEU A 34 -3.01 -10.70 0.22
CA LEU A 34 -3.92 -11.72 -0.31
C LEU A 34 -3.63 -12.07 -1.79
N LEU A 35 -3.13 -11.12 -2.57
CA LEU A 35 -2.83 -11.31 -3.99
C LEU A 35 -1.45 -11.93 -4.24
N ILE A 36 -0.54 -11.89 -3.26
CA ILE A 36 0.77 -12.49 -3.37
C ILE A 36 0.64 -14.00 -3.23
N LEU A 37 0.97 -14.72 -4.30
CA LEU A 37 1.04 -16.17 -4.26
C LEU A 37 2.15 -16.59 -3.30
N TYR A 38 1.89 -17.66 -2.55
CA TYR A 38 2.94 -18.29 -1.75
C TYR A 38 4.01 -18.84 -2.70
N VAL A 39 5.25 -18.50 -2.41
CA VAL A 39 6.45 -18.98 -3.11
C VAL A 39 7.37 -19.56 -2.04
N ASP A 40 7.79 -20.82 -2.20
CA ASP A 40 8.76 -21.42 -1.30
C ASP A 40 10.20 -21.02 -1.63
N ASN A 41 11.16 -21.41 -0.78
CA ASN A 41 12.56 -21.00 -0.96
C ASN A 41 13.19 -21.57 -2.24
N GLU A 42 12.78 -22.75 -2.68
CA GLU A 42 13.32 -23.39 -3.89
C GLU A 42 12.79 -22.64 -5.12
N GLU A 43 11.47 -22.42 -5.18
CA GLU A 43 10.81 -21.65 -6.23
C GLU A 43 11.34 -20.21 -6.30
N GLN A 44 11.54 -19.54 -5.15
CA GLN A 44 12.11 -18.20 -5.10
C GLN A 44 13.53 -18.17 -5.69
N THR A 45 14.35 -19.18 -5.42
CA THR A 45 15.71 -19.29 -5.96
C THR A 45 15.69 -19.47 -7.49
N GLU A 46 14.74 -20.25 -8.01
CA GLU A 46 14.56 -20.43 -9.45
C GLU A 46 14.10 -19.16 -10.16
N ILE A 47 13.18 -18.40 -9.53
CA ILE A 47 12.71 -17.11 -10.03
C ILE A 47 13.88 -16.13 -10.13
N GLU A 48 14.67 -15.98 -9.08
CA GLU A 48 15.84 -15.08 -9.04
C GLU A 48 16.93 -15.46 -10.06
N ALA A 49 17.09 -16.77 -10.33
CA ALA A 49 18.01 -17.25 -11.35
C ALA A 49 17.50 -16.99 -12.79
N SER A 50 16.17 -16.91 -12.97
CA SER A 50 15.53 -16.80 -14.29
C SER A 50 15.22 -15.35 -14.68
N PHE A 51 15.01 -14.47 -13.71
CA PHE A 51 14.59 -13.09 -13.94
C PHE A 51 15.49 -12.13 -13.16
N SER A 52 16.22 -11.26 -13.86
CA SER A 52 17.02 -10.20 -13.23
C SER A 52 16.50 -8.82 -13.59
N PRO A 53 16.30 -7.91 -12.62
CA PRO A 53 16.03 -6.51 -12.91
C PRO A 53 17.11 -5.84 -13.78
N ALA A 54 18.34 -6.34 -13.75
CA ALA A 54 19.45 -5.85 -14.56
C ALA A 54 19.27 -6.11 -16.06
N ASP A 55 18.37 -7.02 -16.45
CA ASP A 55 18.06 -7.33 -17.85
C ASP A 55 17.09 -6.31 -18.47
N HIS A 56 16.53 -5.39 -17.67
CA HIS A 56 15.57 -4.39 -18.10
C HIS A 56 16.12 -2.96 -17.94
N PRO A 57 15.99 -2.08 -18.94
CA PRO A 57 16.42 -0.69 -18.82
C PRO A 57 15.56 0.09 -17.81
N ASP A 58 16.17 1.05 -17.11
CA ASP A 58 15.49 1.89 -16.11
C ASP A 58 14.25 2.63 -16.66
N THR A 59 14.20 2.86 -17.98
CA THR A 59 13.07 3.48 -18.67
C THR A 59 11.79 2.65 -18.64
N ASP A 60 11.89 1.35 -18.35
CA ASP A 60 10.75 0.44 -18.32
C ASP A 60 10.05 0.43 -16.96
N PHE A 61 10.64 1.07 -15.93
CA PHE A 61 10.10 1.13 -14.58
C PHE A 61 9.38 2.46 -14.33
N VAL A 62 8.24 2.40 -13.65
CA VAL A 62 7.50 3.58 -13.18
C VAL A 62 7.68 3.71 -11.67
N ASP A 63 8.11 4.88 -11.22
CA ASP A 63 8.17 5.21 -9.80
C ASP A 63 6.75 5.44 -9.25
N ILE A 64 6.30 4.51 -8.40
CA ILE A 64 4.98 4.56 -7.74
C ILE A 64 5.01 5.28 -6.39
N THR A 65 6.16 5.85 -6.00
CA THR A 65 6.37 6.52 -4.70
C THR A 65 6.30 8.05 -4.79
N ASN A 66 6.15 8.62 -5.99
CA ASN A 66 5.96 10.06 -6.26
C ASN A 66 4.51 10.44 -6.55
#